data_AF-A0A931YEM0-F1
#
_entry.id   AF-A0A931YEM0-F1
#
_cell.length_a   1.000
_cell.length_b   1.000
_cell.length_c   1.000
_cell.angle_alpha   90.00
_cell.angle_beta   90.00
_cell.angle_gamma   90.00
#
_symmetry.space_group_name_H-M   'P 1'
#
loop_
_entity.id
_entity.type
_entity.pdbx_description
1 polymer ?
#
loop_
_entity_poly.entity_id
_entity_poly.type
_entity_poly.pdbx_seq_one_letter_code
_entity_poly.pdbx_strand_id
1 'polypeptide(L)'
;MRAAALALLAVLGLAGEARADRIFYRARTWLETSPAVQRLSLDGVLRGWERVATEVEEAAMADQPLSRRQREALRLTDCLAERARRGAAELLERATAFAAAEPDRIFYSLSDFLAAALKALCPAP
;
A
#
# COMPACT_ATOMS: atom_id res chain seq x y z
N MET A 1 -29.89 43.87 -19.00
CA MET A 1 -29.02 43.18 -18.03
C MET A 1 -28.56 41.84 -18.61
N ARG A 2 -27.47 41.83 -19.39
CA ARG A 2 -26.87 40.62 -20.00
C ARG A 2 -25.37 40.85 -20.10
N ALA A 3 -24.65 40.58 -19.02
CA ALA A 3 -23.18 40.54 -19.01
C ALA A 3 -22.72 39.85 -17.72
N ALA A 4 -22.95 38.53 -17.62
CA ALA A 4 -22.45 37.72 -16.51
C ALA A 4 -22.26 36.26 -16.93
N ALA A 5 -21.81 36.01 -18.17
CA ALA A 5 -21.80 34.68 -18.75
C ALA A 5 -20.42 34.15 -19.21
N LEU A 6 -19.29 34.86 -18.99
CA LEU A 6 -18.06 34.50 -19.72
C LEU A 6 -16.72 34.57 -18.97
N ALA A 7 -16.67 34.62 -17.63
CA ALA A 7 -15.39 34.85 -16.94
C ALA A 7 -14.99 33.86 -15.83
N LEU A 8 -15.70 32.73 -15.63
CA LEU A 8 -15.40 31.80 -14.53
C LEU A 8 -15.26 30.34 -14.97
N LEU A 9 -14.87 30.10 -16.23
CA LEU A 9 -14.48 28.78 -16.76
C LEU A 9 -12.95 28.58 -16.80
N ALA A 10 -12.17 29.48 -16.20
CA ALA A 10 -10.69 29.45 -16.26
C ALA A 10 -10.01 28.98 -14.95
N VAL A 11 -10.72 28.31 -14.04
CA VAL A 11 -10.13 27.79 -12.77
C VAL A 11 -9.92 26.27 -12.79
N LEU A 12 -10.39 25.56 -13.82
CA LEU A 12 -10.23 24.09 -13.93
C LEU A 12 -8.95 23.66 -14.67
N GLY A 13 -8.05 24.59 -14.99
CA GLY A 13 -6.86 24.36 -15.80
C GLY A 13 -5.57 24.04 -15.04
N LEU A 14 -5.64 23.67 -13.76
CA LEU A 14 -4.48 23.23 -12.97
C LEU A 14 -4.77 21.85 -12.36
N ALA A 15 -5.14 20.90 -13.20
CA ALA A 15 -4.75 19.51 -12.97
C ALA A 15 -3.23 19.47 -13.18
N GLY A 16 -2.49 19.98 -12.18
CA GLY A 16 -1.06 19.77 -12.10
C GLY A 16 -0.85 18.28 -12.17
N GLU A 17 -0.12 17.85 -13.19
CA GLU A 17 0.47 16.52 -13.24
C GLU A 17 1.19 16.33 -11.91
N ALA A 18 0.55 15.62 -10.98
CA ALA A 18 1.16 15.20 -9.75
C ALA A 18 2.23 14.20 -10.16
N ARG A 19 3.40 14.72 -10.55
CA ARG A 19 4.64 13.99 -10.61
C ARG A 19 4.86 13.56 -9.17
N ALA A 20 4.32 12.39 -8.81
CA ALA A 20 4.45 11.85 -7.48
C ALA A 20 5.95 11.74 -7.23
N ASP A 21 6.48 12.67 -6.43
CA ASP A 21 7.86 12.59 -5.96
C ASP A 21 8.02 11.19 -5.38
N ARG A 22 8.97 10.44 -5.93
CA ARG A 22 9.19 9.06 -5.51
C ARG A 22 9.73 9.11 -4.09
N ILE A 23 8.85 8.92 -3.10
CA ILE A 23 9.21 8.92 -1.69
C ILE A 23 9.84 7.58 -1.35
N PHE A 24 11.17 7.55 -1.29
CA PHE A 24 11.89 6.37 -0.84
C PHE A 24 11.78 6.23 0.68
N TYR A 25 11.35 5.05 1.14
CA TYR A 25 11.20 4.73 2.55
C TYR A 25 12.41 3.93 3.04
N ARG A 26 13.08 4.40 4.10
CA ARG A 26 14.15 3.63 4.76
C ARG A 26 13.58 2.79 5.87
N ALA A 27 14.08 1.57 6.04
CA ALA A 27 13.70 0.72 7.17
C ALA A 27 13.89 1.41 8.52
N ARG A 28 14.98 2.16 8.71
CA ARG A 28 15.22 2.97 9.93
C ARG A 28 14.09 3.95 10.25
N THR A 29 13.45 4.53 9.23
CA THR A 29 12.30 5.45 9.43
C THR A 29 11.16 4.76 10.19
N TRP A 30 10.99 3.44 10.01
CA TRP A 30 10.03 2.67 10.79
C TRP A 30 10.37 2.69 12.28
N LEU A 31 11.64 2.45 12.64
CA LEU A 31 12.11 2.39 14.02
C LEU A 31 12.00 3.75 14.75
N GLU A 32 12.12 4.85 14.01
CA GLU A 32 11.99 6.22 14.53
C GLU A 32 10.51 6.64 14.66
N THR A 33 9.60 5.93 14.01
CA THR A 33 8.16 6.20 14.04
C THR A 33 7.53 5.65 15.33
N SER A 34 6.59 6.39 15.93
CA SER A 34 5.92 5.93 17.14
C SER A 34 5.05 4.68 16.89
N PRO A 35 4.86 3.79 17.89
CA PRO A 35 4.07 2.57 17.71
C PRO A 35 2.62 2.81 17.24
N ALA A 36 2.00 3.92 17.65
CA ALA A 36 0.66 4.29 17.22
C ALA A 36 0.62 4.63 15.72
N VAL A 37 1.61 5.38 15.23
CA VAL A 37 1.72 5.72 13.80
C VAL A 37 2.08 4.48 12.99
N GLN A 38 3.00 3.64 13.46
CA GLN A 38 3.31 2.34 12.82
C GLN A 38 2.05 1.50 12.60
N ARG A 39 1.18 1.40 13.61
CA ARG A 39 -0.10 0.68 13.51
C ARG A 39 -1.02 1.29 12.47
N LEU A 40 -1.25 2.61 12.53
CA LEU A 40 -2.09 3.31 11.56
C LEU A 40 -1.56 3.16 10.12
N SER A 41 -0.24 3.24 9.96
CA SER A 41 0.46 3.04 8.69
C SER A 41 0.27 1.62 8.15
N LEU A 42 0.44 0.60 9.00
CA LEU A 42 0.17 -0.79 8.63
C LEU A 42 -1.29 -0.98 8.21
N ASP A 43 -2.25 -0.54 9.02
CA ASP A 43 -3.67 -0.68 8.72
C ASP A 43 -4.06 0.03 7.42
N GLY A 44 -3.50 1.22 7.18
CA GLY A 44 -3.72 1.98 5.95
C GLY A 44 -3.21 1.26 4.71
N VAL A 45 -2.01 0.66 4.78
CA VAL A 45 -1.43 -0.11 3.67
C VAL A 45 -2.24 -1.39 3.41
N LEU A 46 -2.59 -2.14 4.47
CA LEU A 46 -3.36 -3.38 4.33
C LEU A 46 -4.73 -3.12 3.68
N ARG A 47 -5.48 -2.10 4.13
CA ARG A 47 -6.73 -1.69 3.47
C ARG A 47 -6.52 -1.25 2.02
N GLY A 48 -5.40 -0.60 1.73
CA GLY A 48 -5.02 -0.24 0.37
C GLY A 48 -4.83 -1.46 -0.53
N TRP A 49 -4.18 -2.51 -0.02
CA TRP A 49 -4.00 -3.78 -0.75
C TRP A 49 -5.29 -4.55 -0.93
N GLU A 50 -6.16 -4.59 0.08
CA GLU A 50 -7.49 -5.21 -0.02
C GLU A 50 -8.30 -4.57 -1.16
N ARG A 51 -8.33 -3.24 -1.24
CA ARG A 51 -9.03 -2.53 -2.33
C ARG A 51 -8.48 -2.89 -3.70
N VAL A 52 -7.16 -2.92 -3.87
CA VAL A 52 -6.51 -3.31 -5.14
C VAL A 52 -6.81 -4.77 -5.47
N ALA A 53 -6.85 -5.67 -4.47
CA ALA A 53 -7.21 -7.06 -4.68
C ALA A 53 -8.63 -7.20 -5.22
N THR A 54 -9.59 -6.48 -4.64
CA THR A 54 -10.98 -6.44 -5.14
C THR A 54 -11.06 -5.93 -6.58
N GLU A 55 -10.35 -4.84 -6.92
CA GLU A 55 -10.30 -4.31 -8.29
C GLU A 55 -9.74 -5.36 -9.29
N VAL A 56 -8.76 -6.16 -8.88
CA VAL A 56 -8.17 -7.23 -9.69
C VAL A 56 -9.14 -8.41 -9.87
N GLU A 57 -9.86 -8.80 -8.82
CA GLU A 57 -10.86 -9.87 -8.88
C GLU A 57 -12.06 -9.49 -9.75
N GLU A 58 -12.56 -8.26 -9.63
CA GLU A 58 -13.62 -7.72 -10.48
C GLU A 58 -13.21 -7.74 -11.97
N ALA A 59 -11.96 -7.39 -12.26
CA ALA A 59 -11.42 -7.49 -13.62
C ALA A 59 -11.34 -8.94 -14.12
N ALA A 60 -11.03 -9.90 -13.25
CA ALA A 60 -11.03 -11.33 -13.59
C ALA A 60 -12.44 -11.85 -13.89
N MET A 61 -13.45 -11.37 -13.16
CA MET A 61 -14.86 -11.69 -13.42
C MET A 61 -15.35 -11.14 -14.77
N ALA A 62 -14.68 -10.14 -15.33
CA ALA A 62 -14.90 -9.65 -16.70
C ALA A 62 -14.18 -10.50 -17.78
N ASP A 63 -13.94 -11.78 -17.49
CA ASP A 63 -13.34 -12.80 -18.37
C ASP A 63 -11.88 -12.51 -18.78
N GLN A 64 -11.17 -11.70 -17.99
CA GLN A 64 -9.73 -11.46 -18.19
C GLN A 64 -8.89 -12.43 -17.33
N PRO A 65 -8.02 -13.26 -17.93
CA PRO A 65 -7.19 -14.15 -17.15
C PRO A 65 -6.16 -13.36 -16.34
N LEU A 66 -6.10 -13.64 -15.03
CA LEU A 66 -5.07 -13.05 -14.16
C LEU A 66 -3.67 -13.49 -14.60
N SER A 67 -2.71 -12.57 -14.54
CA SER A 67 -1.29 -12.91 -14.65
C SER A 67 -0.81 -13.70 -13.43
N ARG A 68 0.32 -14.41 -13.56
CA ARG A 68 0.97 -15.10 -12.42
C ARG A 68 1.27 -14.12 -11.26
N ARG A 69 1.66 -12.89 -11.59
CA ARG A 69 1.97 -11.85 -10.60
C ARG A 69 0.73 -11.39 -9.85
N GLN A 70 -0.40 -11.22 -10.53
CA GLN A 70 -1.67 -10.86 -9.89
C GLN A 70 -2.15 -11.96 -8.95
N ARG A 71 -2.11 -13.23 -9.38
CA ARG A 71 -2.46 -14.36 -8.49
C ARG A 71 -1.60 -14.41 -7.24
N GLU A 72 -0.29 -14.21 -7.38
CA GLU A 72 0.62 -14.17 -6.23
C GLU A 72 0.34 -12.98 -5.32
N ALA A 73 0.01 -11.81 -5.88
CA ALA A 73 -0.36 -10.63 -5.10
C ALA A 73 -1.66 -10.86 -4.31
N LEU A 74 -2.70 -11.39 -4.95
CA LEU A 74 -3.97 -11.74 -4.28
C LEU A 74 -3.74 -12.72 -3.13
N ARG A 75 -2.99 -13.81 -3.38
CA ARG A 75 -2.64 -14.81 -2.35
C ARG A 75 -1.96 -14.17 -1.14
N LEU A 76 -1.00 -13.28 -1.37
CA LEU A 76 -0.29 -12.59 -0.29
C LEU A 76 -1.23 -11.65 0.49
N THR A 77 -2.08 -10.89 -0.21
CA THR A 77 -3.07 -10.02 0.41
C THR A 77 -4.03 -10.81 1.30
N ASP A 78 -4.58 -11.94 0.81
CA ASP A 78 -5.52 -12.78 1.56
C ASP A 78 -4.89 -13.33 2.85
N CYS A 79 -3.67 -13.87 2.75
CA CYS A 79 -2.93 -14.38 3.89
C CYS A 79 -2.70 -13.29 4.96
N LEU A 80 -2.31 -12.09 4.54
CA LEU A 80 -2.02 -10.99 5.45
C LEU A 80 -3.30 -10.39 6.04
N ALA A 81 -4.40 -10.32 5.28
CA ALA A 81 -5.70 -9.89 5.77
C ALA A 81 -6.23 -10.82 6.86
N GLU A 82 -6.12 -12.15 6.67
CA GLU A 82 -6.54 -13.12 7.68
C GLU A 82 -5.70 -13.01 8.96
N ARG A 83 -4.39 -12.81 8.85
CA ARG A 83 -3.52 -12.57 10.01
C ARG A 83 -3.87 -11.26 10.71
N ALA A 84 -4.11 -10.19 9.97
CA ALA A 84 -4.49 -8.89 10.52
C ALA A 84 -5.81 -8.96 11.30
N ARG A 85 -6.81 -9.72 10.82
CA ARG A 85 -8.07 -9.99 11.53
C ARG A 85 -7.87 -10.67 12.89
N ARG A 86 -6.85 -11.52 13.00
CA ARG A 86 -6.48 -12.21 14.25
C ARG A 86 -5.68 -11.32 15.20
N GLY A 87 -5.06 -10.27 14.68
CA GLY A 87 -4.41 -9.21 15.43
C GLY A 87 -3.19 -8.64 14.72
N ALA A 88 -3.08 -7.30 14.69
CA ALA A 88 -1.97 -6.60 14.03
C ALA A 88 -0.61 -6.72 14.76
N ALA A 89 -0.57 -7.31 15.95
CA ALA A 89 0.64 -7.37 16.78
C ALA A 89 1.77 -8.18 16.11
N GLU A 90 1.47 -9.36 15.58
CA GLU A 90 2.46 -10.21 14.88
C GLU A 90 3.04 -9.49 13.65
N LEU A 91 2.19 -8.80 12.88
CA LEU A 91 2.60 -8.07 11.68
C LEU A 91 3.51 -6.88 12.04
N LEU A 92 3.17 -6.14 13.09
CA LEU A 92 4.00 -5.04 13.60
C LEU A 92 5.34 -5.52 14.14
N GLU A 93 5.34 -6.61 14.91
CA GLU A 93 6.57 -7.22 15.42
C GLU A 93 7.46 -7.65 14.26
N ARG A 94 6.89 -8.30 13.25
CA ARG A 94 7.64 -8.75 12.06
C ARG A 94 8.23 -7.59 11.27
N ALA A 95 7.44 -6.53 11.02
CA ALA A 95 7.91 -5.33 10.34
C ALA A 95 9.05 -4.65 11.12
N THR A 96 8.92 -4.57 12.44
CA THR A 96 9.92 -3.97 13.32
C THR A 96 11.21 -4.79 13.37
N ALA A 97 11.11 -6.11 13.50
CA ALA A 97 12.25 -7.02 13.49
C ALA A 97 13.00 -6.96 12.15
N PHE A 98 12.27 -6.90 11.03
CA PHE A 98 12.86 -6.73 9.71
C PHE A 98 13.60 -5.40 9.58
N ALA A 99 13.00 -4.29 10.06
CA ALA A 99 13.65 -2.99 10.05
C ALA A 99 14.91 -2.94 10.91
N ALA A 100 14.91 -3.62 12.07
CA ALA A 100 16.07 -3.71 12.95
C ALA A 100 17.23 -4.51 12.34
N ALA A 101 16.91 -5.55 11.56
CA ALA A 101 17.92 -6.38 10.88
C ALA A 101 18.57 -5.66 9.69
N GLU A 102 17.84 -4.79 9.00
CA GLU A 102 18.30 -4.12 7.77
C GLU A 102 17.97 -2.61 7.77
N PRO A 103 18.46 -1.80 8.74
CA PRO A 103 17.97 -0.44 8.96
C PRO A 103 18.24 0.52 7.80
N ASP A 104 19.31 0.30 7.03
CA ASP A 104 19.71 1.20 5.94
C ASP A 104 19.15 0.76 4.57
N ARG A 105 18.34 -0.30 4.54
CA ARG A 105 17.67 -0.74 3.31
C ARG A 105 16.62 0.26 2.87
N ILE A 106 16.63 0.55 1.57
CA ILE A 106 15.76 1.54 0.92
C ILE A 106 14.68 0.82 0.10
N PHE A 107 13.44 1.28 0.25
CA PHE A 107 12.27 0.80 -0.48
C PHE A 107 11.67 1.93 -1.30
N TYR A 108 10.98 1.57 -2.39
CA TYR A 108 10.30 2.55 -3.23
C TYR A 108 9.11 3.21 -2.50
N SER A 109 8.50 2.52 -1.54
CA SER A 109 7.42 3.04 -0.70
C SER A 109 7.32 2.28 0.63
N LEU A 110 6.51 2.80 1.56
CA LEU A 110 6.13 2.08 2.78
C LEU A 110 5.43 0.74 2.48
N SER A 111 4.61 0.70 1.41
CA SER A 111 3.96 -0.54 0.95
C SER A 111 5.00 -1.58 0.57
N ASP A 112 6.04 -1.21 -0.19
CA ASP A 112 7.09 -2.16 -0.59
C ASP A 112 7.91 -2.66 0.60
N PHE A 113 8.17 -1.79 1.59
CA PHE A 113 8.77 -2.17 2.85
C PHE A 113 7.94 -3.23 3.58
N LEU A 114 6.64 -3.00 3.78
CA LEU A 114 5.75 -3.95 4.46
C LEU A 114 5.62 -5.26 3.68
N ALA A 115 5.55 -5.21 2.36
CA ALA A 115 5.51 -6.41 1.53
C ALA A 115 6.78 -7.26 1.72
N ALA A 116 7.95 -6.64 1.73
CA ALA A 116 9.22 -7.33 1.97
C ALA A 116 9.28 -7.94 3.37
N ALA A 117 8.88 -7.19 4.40
CA ALA A 117 8.92 -7.65 5.79
C ALA A 117 7.98 -8.83 6.07
N LEU A 118 6.77 -8.78 5.48
CA LEU A 118 5.68 -9.71 5.82
C LEU A 118 5.62 -10.94 4.92
N LYS A 119 6.23 -10.93 3.73
CA LYS A 119 6.16 -12.04 2.77
C LYS A 119 6.49 -13.41 3.37
N ALA A 120 7.45 -13.47 4.30
CA ALA A 120 7.86 -14.71 4.95
C ALA A 120 6.76 -15.37 5.80
N LEU A 121 5.74 -14.62 6.23
CA LEU A 121 4.59 -15.13 6.97
C LEU A 121 3.58 -15.88 6.09
N CYS A 122 3.72 -15.76 4.77
CA CYS A 122 2.79 -16.28 3.78
C CYS A 122 3.49 -17.17 2.76
N PRO A 123 4.01 -18.35 3.18
CA PRO A 123 4.69 -19.27 2.28
C PRO A 123 3.79 -19.68 1.11
N ALA A 124 4.40 -19.91 -0.05
CA ALA A 124 3.69 -20.52 -1.17
C ALA A 124 3.32 -21.98 -0.80
N PRO A 125 2.15 -22.47 -1.26
CA PRO A 125 1.77 -23.88 -1.10
C PRO A 125 2.73 -24.82 -1.83
#